data_AF-A0A7K1L9J0-F1
#
_entry.id   AF-A0A7K1L9J0-F1
#
_cell.length_a   1.000
_cell.length_b   1.000
_cell.length_c   1.000
_cell.angle_alpha   90.00
_cell.angle_beta   90.00
_cell.angle_gamma   90.00
#
_symmetry.space_group_name_H-M   'P 1'
#
loop_
_entity.id
_entity.type
_entity.pdbx_description
1 polymer ?
#
loop_
_entity_poly.entity_id
_entity_poly.type
_entity_poly.pdbx_seq_one_letter_code
_entity_poly.pdbx_strand_id
1 'polypeptide(L)'
;MVEPANVLLSGIVGSTAYGLAGPGSDIDRLGVYAAPTVEFHGLTPPAGRAATTVTTKPDVTFHEAGKFAALSLQANPTVTELMWLPDELYEARSALGDQLIGIRAAFLSAARVKDAYLGYATQQFKRMETRGDGSFSADTRKRTAKHARHLARLVHQGLGLYRTGELDVRLSDPGWYLGFGERVAAGDLAEARRVLARAEDDFAAARTPLPDEPDRDRVESWLHDVRAAHLARPAARGLYLVDLDGTVALRQDTDDVRSPYDWSRVGEDVPHTPIVEVVRALDAAGHRIIYLSGRSEECRAATGVWIAAHVGVPGEALLMRPAGDHRPDRVIKRALYERFVAPVGPVTAVLDDRASVVRMWRADLGLTVLQVAEGDF
;
A
#
# COMPACT_ATOMS: atom_id res chain seq x y z
N MET A 1 -3.10 -9.04 22.09
CA MET A 1 -1.92 -8.28 21.63
C MET A 1 -2.38 -7.53 20.40
N VAL A 2 -2.34 -6.20 20.39
CA VAL A 2 -2.94 -5.43 19.28
C VAL A 2 -1.82 -5.13 18.31
N GLU A 3 -1.70 -5.97 17.29
CA GLU A 3 -0.97 -5.62 16.08
C GLU A 3 -1.51 -4.27 15.59
N PRO A 4 -0.65 -3.30 15.22
CA PRO A 4 -1.13 -1.98 14.83
C PRO A 4 -2.10 -2.10 13.65
N ALA A 5 -3.14 -1.27 13.63
CA ALA A 5 -4.02 -1.18 12.48
C ALA A 5 -3.20 -0.80 11.23
N ASN A 6 -3.61 -1.31 10.06
CA ASN A 6 -2.98 -1.02 8.77
C ASN A 6 -1.51 -1.49 8.65
N VAL A 7 -1.23 -2.73 9.06
CA VAL A 7 0.07 -3.36 8.75
C VAL A 7 0.27 -3.43 7.25
N LEU A 8 1.39 -2.86 6.79
CA LEU A 8 1.80 -2.90 5.39
C LEU A 8 2.63 -4.15 5.10
N LEU A 9 3.57 -4.45 6.00
CA LEU A 9 4.53 -5.54 5.89
C LEU A 9 4.95 -5.98 7.30
N SER A 10 4.96 -7.28 7.58
CA SER A 10 5.54 -7.83 8.81
C SER A 10 6.15 -9.19 8.58
N GLY A 11 7.14 -9.56 9.39
CA GLY A 11 7.78 -10.86 9.31
C GLY A 11 8.66 -11.18 10.50
N ILE A 12 9.11 -12.44 10.51
CA ILE A 12 9.99 -12.99 11.54
C ILE A 12 11.44 -12.64 11.19
N VAL A 13 12.10 -11.94 12.11
CA VAL A 13 13.47 -11.44 11.97
C VAL A 13 14.42 -12.11 12.96
N GLY A 14 15.65 -11.61 13.07
CA GLY A 14 16.59 -12.06 14.10
C GLY A 14 17.10 -13.48 13.88
N SER A 15 17.38 -14.19 14.97
CA SER A 15 18.07 -15.49 14.91
C SER A 15 17.32 -16.53 14.08
N THR A 16 15.99 -16.48 14.04
CA THR A 16 15.16 -17.36 13.21
C THR A 16 15.39 -17.08 11.73
N ALA A 17 15.41 -15.81 11.32
CA ALA A 17 15.67 -15.43 9.93
C ALA A 17 17.10 -15.78 9.49
N TYR A 18 18.06 -15.62 10.39
CA TYR A 18 19.46 -15.93 10.09
C TYR A 18 19.77 -17.43 10.06
N GLY A 19 18.87 -18.29 10.56
CA GLY A 19 19.14 -19.74 10.72
C GLY A 19 19.99 -20.07 11.95
N LEU A 20 20.04 -19.17 12.93
CA LEU A 20 20.78 -19.31 14.20
C LEU A 20 19.89 -19.71 15.39
N ALA A 21 18.57 -19.82 15.19
CA ALA A 21 17.64 -20.16 16.24
C ALA A 21 17.83 -21.61 16.73
N GLY A 22 17.85 -21.79 18.05
CA GLY A 22 17.83 -23.11 18.71
C GLY A 22 16.51 -23.37 19.44
N PRO A 23 16.36 -24.52 20.14
CA PRO A 23 15.10 -24.93 20.78
C PRO A 23 14.52 -23.95 21.82
N GLY A 24 15.32 -23.02 22.34
CA GLY A 24 14.91 -22.02 23.32
C GLY A 24 14.99 -20.57 22.81
N SER A 25 15.17 -20.37 21.49
CA SER A 25 15.21 -19.04 20.89
C SER A 25 13.83 -18.38 20.92
N ASP A 26 13.81 -17.10 21.28
CA ASP A 26 12.68 -16.21 21.08
C ASP A 26 12.43 -15.93 19.58
N ILE A 27 11.19 -15.57 19.26
CA ILE A 27 10.79 -15.15 17.92
C ILE A 27 10.68 -13.62 17.92
N ASP A 28 11.63 -12.99 17.24
CA ASP A 28 11.63 -11.56 16.98
C ASP A 28 10.74 -11.24 15.78
N ARG A 29 9.89 -10.22 15.90
CA ARG A 29 9.07 -9.71 14.79
C ARG A 29 9.36 -8.27 14.51
N LEU A 30 9.43 -7.95 13.23
CA LEU A 30 9.54 -6.59 12.73
C LEU A 30 8.41 -6.31 11.75
N GLY A 31 7.87 -5.11 11.79
CA GLY A 31 6.85 -4.70 10.84
C GLY A 31 6.80 -3.21 10.56
N VAL A 32 6.03 -2.89 9.53
CA VAL A 32 5.74 -1.55 9.06
C VAL A 32 4.23 -1.39 9.02
N TYR A 33 3.74 -0.29 9.58
CA TYR A 33 2.32 0.05 9.54
C TYR A 33 2.12 1.47 9.00
N ALA A 34 0.92 1.74 8.48
CA ALA A 34 0.51 3.08 8.09
C ALA A 34 -0.41 3.69 9.15
N ALA A 35 0.04 4.76 9.79
CA ALA A 35 -0.87 5.57 10.61
C ALA A 35 -1.93 6.23 9.71
N PRO A 36 -3.19 6.38 10.16
CA PRO A 36 -4.21 7.14 9.44
C PRO A 36 -3.68 8.52 9.05
N THR A 37 -3.83 8.89 7.78
CA THR A 37 -3.20 10.12 7.25
C THR A 37 -3.71 11.37 7.94
N VAL A 38 -4.95 11.36 8.45
CA VAL A 38 -5.54 12.44 9.22
C VAL A 38 -4.77 12.74 10.53
N GLU A 39 -4.09 11.76 11.13
CA GLU A 39 -3.33 11.96 12.38
C GLU A 39 -2.11 12.88 12.18
N PHE A 40 -1.54 12.92 10.98
CA PHE A 40 -0.42 13.82 10.67
C PHE A 40 -0.82 15.30 10.63
N HIS A 41 -2.13 15.60 10.53
CA HIS A 41 -2.67 16.96 10.52
C HIS A 41 -3.03 17.45 11.94
N GLY A 42 -2.92 16.58 12.95
CA GLY A 42 -3.22 16.90 14.35
C GLY A 42 -2.05 17.52 15.11
N LEU A 43 -2.30 17.94 16.35
CA LEU A 43 -1.28 18.55 17.23
C LEU A 43 -0.19 17.56 17.68
N THR A 44 -0.44 16.25 17.55
CA THR A 44 0.45 15.18 17.99
C THR A 44 0.61 14.15 16.87
N PRO A 45 1.32 14.47 15.77
CA PRO A 45 1.52 13.54 14.68
C PRO A 45 2.29 12.29 15.17
N PRO A 46 2.06 11.12 14.56
CA PRO A 46 2.75 9.88 14.90
C PRO A 46 4.19 9.92 14.38
N ALA A 47 5.03 10.74 15.01
CA ALA A 47 6.41 11.01 14.64
C ALA A 47 7.39 10.66 15.78
N GLY A 48 8.69 10.65 15.48
CA GLY A 48 9.74 10.43 16.48
C GLY A 48 9.59 9.10 17.22
N ARG A 49 9.43 9.15 18.55
CA ARG A 49 9.24 7.94 19.37
C ARG A 49 7.85 7.33 19.22
N ALA A 50 6.81 8.16 19.01
CA ALA A 50 5.42 7.72 18.87
C ALA A 50 5.18 6.93 17.57
N ALA A 51 6.02 7.13 16.55
CA ALA A 51 6.05 6.36 15.31
C ALA A 51 6.57 4.92 15.46
N THR A 52 6.66 4.38 16.68
CA THR A 52 7.18 3.02 16.93
C THR A 52 6.51 2.37 18.11
N THR A 53 6.04 1.14 17.88
CA THR A 53 5.47 0.28 18.91
C THR A 53 6.46 -0.84 19.19
N VAL A 54 6.77 -1.08 20.47
CA VAL A 54 7.67 -2.15 20.91
C VAL A 54 7.00 -2.95 22.03
N THR A 55 7.03 -4.27 21.95
CA THR A 55 6.68 -5.19 23.05
C THR A 55 7.82 -6.16 23.30
N THR A 56 7.94 -6.67 24.53
CA THR A 56 9.06 -7.56 24.93
C THR A 56 8.65 -8.99 25.23
N LYS A 57 7.34 -9.31 25.18
CA LYS A 57 6.76 -10.67 25.31
C LYS A 57 5.41 -10.74 24.59
N PRO A 58 5.37 -11.04 23.29
CA PRO A 58 6.51 -11.37 22.41
C PRO A 58 7.37 -10.15 22.06
N ASP A 59 8.58 -10.42 21.54
CA ASP A 59 9.47 -9.38 21.00
C ASP A 59 8.97 -8.94 19.62
N VAL A 60 8.41 -7.74 19.58
CA VAL A 60 7.77 -7.17 18.40
C VAL A 60 8.15 -5.72 18.32
N THR A 61 8.63 -5.30 17.15
CA THR A 61 8.85 -3.89 16.83
C THR A 61 8.10 -3.53 15.56
N PHE A 62 7.28 -2.48 15.60
CA PHE A 62 6.64 -1.92 14.42
C PHE A 62 7.02 -0.46 14.26
N HIS A 63 7.41 -0.08 13.05
CA HIS A 63 7.68 1.31 12.69
C HIS A 63 6.56 1.84 11.79
N GLU A 64 6.15 3.08 12.02
CA GLU A 64 5.31 3.80 11.07
C GLU A 64 6.06 3.94 9.73
N ALA A 65 5.35 3.84 8.60
CA ALA A 65 5.90 3.83 7.24
C ALA A 65 6.96 4.91 6.97
N GLY A 66 6.70 6.16 7.37
CA GLY A 66 7.65 7.26 7.19
C GLY A 66 8.90 7.10 8.05
N LYS A 67 8.75 6.64 9.30
CA LYS A 67 9.90 6.32 10.16
C LYS A 67 10.70 5.13 9.64
N PHE A 68 10.04 4.08 9.17
CA PHE A 68 10.70 2.93 8.57
C PHE A 68 11.52 3.35 7.34
N ALA A 69 10.93 4.16 6.45
CA ALA A 69 11.61 4.69 5.27
C ALA A 69 12.83 5.53 5.66
N ALA A 70 12.69 6.43 6.64
CA ALA A 70 13.79 7.25 7.12
C ALA A 70 14.96 6.42 7.70
N LEU A 71 14.66 5.37 8.46
CA LEU A 71 15.68 4.45 8.99
C LEU A 71 16.33 3.62 7.88
N SER A 72 15.54 3.16 6.90
CA SER A 72 16.01 2.37 5.77
C SER A 72 16.89 3.18 4.82
N LEU A 73 16.57 4.46 4.61
CA LEU A 73 17.43 5.40 3.87
C LEU A 73 18.79 5.61 4.56
N GLN A 74 18.96 5.28 5.84
CA GLN A 74 20.25 5.29 6.54
C GLN A 74 20.91 3.90 6.55
N ALA A 75 20.43 2.97 5.72
CA ALA A 75 20.87 1.58 5.66
C ALA A 75 20.89 0.88 7.03
N ASN A 76 19.95 1.22 7.92
CA ASN A 76 19.92 0.67 9.27
C ASN A 76 19.74 -0.87 9.23
N PRO A 77 20.76 -1.66 9.64
CA PRO A 77 20.80 -3.10 9.40
C PRO A 77 19.82 -3.90 10.28
N THR A 78 19.20 -3.27 11.28
CA THR A 78 18.16 -3.91 12.10
C THR A 78 16.75 -3.66 11.56
N VAL A 79 16.60 -2.82 10.54
CA VAL A 79 15.32 -2.40 9.98
C VAL A 79 15.21 -2.85 8.52
N THR A 80 16.27 -2.62 7.74
CA THR A 80 16.27 -2.88 6.30
C THR A 80 16.02 -4.34 5.97
N GLU A 81 16.47 -5.28 6.80
CA GLU A 81 16.32 -6.73 6.59
C GLU A 81 14.88 -7.18 6.38
N LEU A 82 13.88 -6.45 6.89
CA LEU A 82 12.47 -6.75 6.64
C LEU A 82 12.14 -6.78 5.14
N MET A 83 12.76 -5.94 4.32
CA MET A 83 12.51 -5.90 2.86
C MET A 83 13.20 -7.05 2.09
N TRP A 84 13.99 -7.86 2.77
CA TRP A 84 14.85 -8.89 2.19
C TRP A 84 14.61 -10.27 2.81
N LEU A 85 13.53 -10.43 3.57
CA LEU A 85 13.22 -11.71 4.17
C LEU A 85 12.90 -12.75 3.09
N PRO A 86 13.32 -14.01 3.28
CA PRO A 86 12.75 -15.15 2.57
C PRO A 86 11.22 -15.15 2.65
N ASP A 87 10.56 -15.53 1.56
CA ASP A 87 9.09 -15.45 1.44
C ASP A 87 8.36 -16.18 2.57
N GLU A 88 8.92 -17.29 3.06
CA GLU A 88 8.34 -18.10 4.14
C GLU A 88 8.35 -17.41 5.53
N LEU A 89 9.07 -16.30 5.67
CA LEU A 89 9.18 -15.56 6.94
C LEU A 89 8.29 -14.32 7.00
N TYR A 90 7.61 -13.95 5.91
CA TYR A 90 6.61 -12.89 5.94
C TYR A 90 5.32 -13.39 6.60
N GLU A 91 4.83 -12.63 7.59
CA GLU A 91 3.57 -12.91 8.29
C GLU A 91 2.41 -12.06 7.72
N ALA A 92 2.70 -10.85 7.23
CA ALA A 92 1.73 -10.01 6.54
C ALA A 92 2.35 -9.26 5.35
N ARG A 93 1.65 -9.24 4.22
CA ARG A 93 2.00 -8.49 3.00
C ARG A 93 0.75 -7.84 2.43
N SER A 94 0.72 -6.51 2.42
CA SER A 94 -0.27 -5.73 1.68
C SER A 94 0.28 -5.36 0.29
N ALA A 95 -0.56 -4.87 -0.62
CA ALA A 95 -0.10 -4.36 -1.92
C ALA A 95 0.97 -3.25 -1.77
N LEU A 96 0.83 -2.35 -0.79
CA LEU A 96 1.82 -1.32 -0.48
C LEU A 96 3.08 -1.90 0.18
N GLY A 97 2.97 -3.02 0.88
CA GLY A 97 4.11 -3.78 1.40
C GLY A 97 4.90 -4.49 0.29
N ASP A 98 4.21 -5.05 -0.70
CA ASP A 98 4.84 -5.63 -1.88
C ASP A 98 5.56 -4.57 -2.72
N GLN A 99 4.95 -3.38 -2.86
CA GLN A 99 5.62 -2.23 -3.46
C GLN A 99 6.89 -1.84 -2.71
N LEU A 100 6.84 -1.79 -1.36
CA LEU A 100 8.01 -1.51 -0.53
C LEU A 100 9.16 -2.51 -0.80
N ILE A 101 8.87 -3.81 -0.84
CA ILE A 101 9.84 -4.85 -1.22
C ILE A 101 10.36 -4.61 -2.65
N GLY A 102 9.47 -4.25 -3.58
CA GLY A 102 9.80 -3.99 -4.98
C GLY A 102 10.72 -2.78 -5.19
N ILE A 103 10.72 -1.82 -4.27
CA ILE A 103 11.60 -0.66 -4.32
C ILE A 103 12.81 -0.75 -3.36
N ARG A 104 13.06 -1.89 -2.72
CA ARG A 104 14.09 -2.05 -1.67
C ARG A 104 15.49 -1.55 -2.07
N ALA A 105 15.87 -1.67 -3.34
CA ALA A 105 17.14 -1.16 -3.87
C ALA A 105 17.23 0.38 -3.85
N ALA A 106 16.09 1.08 -3.92
CA ALA A 106 16.03 2.55 -3.87
C ALA A 106 16.54 3.13 -2.53
N PHE A 107 16.51 2.33 -1.46
CA PHE A 107 17.01 2.75 -0.15
C PHE A 107 18.54 2.68 -0.02
N LEU A 108 19.21 2.02 -0.95
CA LEU A 108 20.63 1.71 -0.83
C LEU A 108 21.49 2.83 -1.42
N SER A 109 22.61 3.09 -0.76
CA SER A 109 23.74 3.80 -1.36
C SER A 109 25.05 3.25 -0.82
N ALA A 110 26.11 3.37 -1.61
CA ALA A 110 27.43 2.81 -1.29
C ALA A 110 27.93 3.32 0.07
N ALA A 111 27.96 4.65 0.25
CA ALA A 111 28.46 5.26 1.48
C ALA A 111 27.64 4.82 2.70
N ARG A 112 26.31 4.85 2.60
CA ARG A 112 25.42 4.55 3.73
C ARG A 112 25.48 3.10 4.15
N VAL A 113 25.51 2.16 3.20
CA VAL A 113 25.67 0.73 3.50
C VAL A 113 27.00 0.47 4.20
N LYS A 114 28.11 1.00 3.66
CA LYS A 114 29.44 0.84 4.27
C LYS A 114 29.47 1.40 5.70
N ASP A 115 29.04 2.64 5.87
CA ASP A 115 29.13 3.34 7.16
C ASP A 115 28.21 2.71 8.22
N ALA A 116 26.98 2.35 7.85
CA ALA A 116 26.03 1.75 8.78
C ALA A 116 26.50 0.37 9.26
N TYR A 117 26.89 -0.53 8.34
CA TYR A 117 27.26 -1.89 8.72
C TYR A 117 28.58 -1.94 9.49
N LEU A 118 29.62 -1.22 9.05
CA LEU A 118 30.89 -1.12 9.80
C LEU A 118 30.71 -0.40 11.14
N GLY A 119 29.90 0.66 11.18
CA GLY A 119 29.57 1.40 12.39
C GLY A 119 28.87 0.54 13.43
N TYR A 120 27.85 -0.22 13.03
CA TYR A 120 27.15 -1.15 13.93
C TYR A 120 28.05 -2.30 14.40
N ALA A 121 28.89 -2.85 13.51
CA ALA A 121 29.85 -3.89 13.85
C ALA A 121 30.87 -3.40 14.88
N THR A 122 31.42 -2.20 14.68
CA THR A 122 32.31 -1.51 15.61
C THR A 122 31.65 -1.29 16.97
N GLN A 123 30.36 -0.92 17.00
CA GLN A 123 29.62 -0.81 18.27
C GLN A 123 29.47 -2.16 18.98
N GLN A 124 29.22 -3.26 18.24
CA GLN A 124 29.20 -4.60 18.85
C GLN A 124 30.57 -4.96 19.41
N PHE A 125 31.66 -4.64 18.70
CA PHE A 125 33.03 -4.86 19.18
C PHE A 125 33.30 -4.10 20.49
N LYS A 126 33.04 -2.78 20.52
CA LYS A 126 33.22 -1.96 21.72
C LYS A 126 32.47 -2.51 22.93
N ARG A 127 31.23 -2.99 22.73
CA ARG A 127 30.44 -3.64 23.81
C ARG A 127 31.09 -4.90 24.35
N MET A 128 31.85 -5.65 23.54
CA MET A 128 32.62 -6.80 24.02
C MET A 128 33.88 -6.35 24.75
N GLU A 129 34.61 -5.38 24.20
CA GLU A 129 35.86 -4.84 24.78
C GLU A 129 35.63 -4.23 26.17
N THR A 130 34.56 -3.45 26.36
CA THR A 130 34.21 -2.87 27.65
C THR A 130 33.88 -3.91 28.73
N ARG A 131 33.53 -5.14 28.36
CA ARG A 131 33.25 -6.21 29.35
C ARG A 131 34.50 -6.83 29.95
N GLY A 132 35.68 -6.57 29.39
CA GLY A 132 36.97 -7.01 29.94
C GLY A 132 37.16 -8.53 30.02
N ASP A 133 38.31 -8.91 30.55
CA ASP A 133 38.79 -10.28 30.80
C ASP A 133 38.32 -10.88 32.15
N GLY A 134 37.62 -10.11 32.98
CA GLY A 134 37.34 -10.45 34.37
C GLY A 134 35.84 -10.48 34.71
N SER A 135 35.38 -11.66 35.16
CA SER A 135 34.03 -12.02 35.67
C SER A 135 33.21 -12.87 34.69
N PHE A 136 33.60 -14.14 34.56
CA PHE A 136 32.90 -15.11 33.72
C PHE A 136 31.65 -15.69 34.39
N SER A 137 30.67 -14.83 34.69
CA SER A 137 29.31 -15.33 34.84
C SER A 137 28.88 -15.99 33.52
N ALA A 138 28.10 -17.07 33.60
CA ALA A 138 27.58 -17.73 32.40
C ALA A 138 26.78 -16.75 31.52
N ASP A 139 26.14 -15.75 32.13
CA ASP A 139 25.38 -14.70 31.45
C ASP A 139 26.30 -13.74 30.66
N THR A 140 27.44 -13.33 31.23
CA THR A 140 28.43 -12.50 30.53
C THR A 140 28.98 -13.20 29.29
N ARG A 141 29.26 -14.51 29.37
CA ARG A 141 29.71 -15.31 28.21
C ARG A 141 28.64 -15.36 27.12
N LYS A 142 27.38 -15.64 27.48
CA LYS A 142 26.25 -15.70 26.53
C LYS A 142 26.07 -14.38 25.78
N ARG A 143 26.11 -13.24 26.50
CA ARG A 143 26.00 -11.92 25.87
C ARG A 143 27.18 -11.65 24.95
N THR A 144 28.41 -11.94 25.36
CA THR A 144 29.61 -11.77 24.52
C THR A 144 29.53 -12.59 23.24
N ALA A 145 29.13 -13.86 23.33
CA ALA A 145 28.91 -14.70 22.15
C ALA A 145 27.83 -14.12 21.21
N LYS A 146 26.72 -13.58 21.76
CA LYS A 146 25.67 -12.93 20.96
C LYS A 146 26.21 -11.70 20.23
N HIS A 147 27.01 -10.85 20.88
CA HIS A 147 27.60 -9.68 20.25
C HIS A 147 28.66 -10.03 19.19
N ALA A 148 29.45 -11.07 19.42
CA ALA A 148 30.41 -11.57 18.44
C ALA A 148 29.69 -12.07 17.18
N ARG A 149 28.67 -12.92 17.32
CA ARG A 149 27.83 -13.36 16.19
C ARG A 149 27.22 -12.19 15.43
N HIS A 150 26.70 -11.20 16.15
CA HIS A 150 26.11 -10.02 15.53
C HIS A 150 27.15 -9.21 14.76
N LEU A 151 28.35 -9.00 15.31
CA LEU A 151 29.45 -8.33 14.62
C LEU A 151 29.78 -9.04 13.30
N ALA A 152 30.02 -10.35 13.33
CA ALA A 152 30.41 -11.10 12.15
C ALA A 152 29.31 -11.11 11.09
N ARG A 153 28.04 -11.25 11.52
CA ARG A 153 26.88 -11.13 10.63
C ARG A 153 26.86 -9.78 9.92
N LEU A 154 27.00 -8.68 10.67
CA LEU A 154 26.96 -7.33 10.12
C LEU A 154 28.04 -7.14 9.05
N VAL A 155 29.29 -7.51 9.34
CA VAL A 155 30.35 -7.31 8.35
C VAL A 155 30.19 -8.20 7.11
N HIS A 156 29.75 -9.46 7.26
CA HIS A 156 29.56 -10.36 6.13
C HIS A 156 28.35 -9.95 5.27
N GLN A 157 27.20 -9.70 5.89
CA GLN A 157 26.00 -9.26 5.17
C GLN A 157 26.17 -7.89 4.53
N GLY A 158 26.79 -6.94 5.26
CA GLY A 158 27.08 -5.61 4.73
C GLY A 158 28.01 -5.66 3.53
N LEU A 159 29.07 -6.47 3.58
CA LEU A 159 30.00 -6.62 2.47
C LEU A 159 29.35 -7.34 1.27
N GLY A 160 28.50 -8.33 1.52
CA GLY A 160 27.68 -8.99 0.50
C GLY A 160 26.80 -7.97 -0.22
N LEU A 161 25.94 -7.28 0.52
CA LEU A 161 25.07 -6.21 0.03
C LEU A 161 25.85 -5.13 -0.73
N TYR A 162 27.00 -4.71 -0.21
CA TYR A 162 27.85 -3.72 -0.86
C TYR A 162 28.40 -4.20 -2.21
N ARG A 163 28.71 -5.49 -2.35
CA ARG A 163 29.28 -6.05 -3.59
C ARG A 163 28.23 -6.40 -4.63
N THR A 164 27.00 -6.74 -4.20
CA THR A 164 25.99 -7.33 -5.10
C THR A 164 24.76 -6.45 -5.28
N GLY A 165 24.47 -5.56 -4.32
CA GLY A 165 23.18 -4.86 -4.24
C GLY A 165 22.06 -5.71 -3.63
N GLU A 166 22.34 -6.94 -3.20
CA GLU A 166 21.36 -7.88 -2.65
C GLU A 166 21.74 -8.29 -1.22
N LEU A 167 20.77 -8.29 -0.30
CA LEU A 167 20.98 -8.68 1.10
C LEU A 167 20.53 -10.12 1.35
N ASP A 168 21.49 -11.01 1.59
CA ASP A 168 21.21 -12.38 2.02
C ASP A 168 20.95 -12.43 3.54
N VAL A 169 19.67 -12.51 3.92
CA VAL A 169 19.27 -12.60 5.33
C VAL A 169 19.66 -13.96 5.93
N ARG A 170 19.47 -15.05 5.18
CA ARG A 170 19.81 -16.40 5.63
C ARG A 170 21.32 -16.62 5.56
N LEU A 171 21.92 -17.04 6.67
CA LEU A 171 23.36 -17.33 6.71
C LEU A 171 23.65 -18.68 6.07
N SER A 172 24.63 -18.74 5.18
CA SER A 172 25.02 -19.95 4.45
C SER A 172 25.71 -20.99 5.34
N ASP A 173 26.46 -20.56 6.36
CA ASP A 173 27.11 -21.42 7.35
C ASP A 173 26.85 -20.92 8.78
N PRO A 174 25.66 -21.19 9.35
CA PRO A 174 25.34 -20.81 10.73
C PRO A 174 26.32 -21.38 11.77
N GLY A 175 26.92 -22.54 11.49
CA GLY A 175 27.85 -23.23 12.38
C GLY A 175 29.13 -22.41 12.61
N TRP A 176 29.66 -21.78 11.56
CA TRP A 176 30.80 -20.88 11.68
C TRP A 176 30.54 -19.72 12.63
N TYR A 177 29.36 -19.07 12.56
CA TYR A 177 29.00 -17.97 13.45
C TYR A 177 28.87 -18.44 14.90
N LEU A 178 28.25 -19.60 15.14
CA LEU A 178 28.13 -20.19 16.47
C LEU A 178 29.51 -20.45 17.08
N GLY A 179 30.40 -21.13 16.35
CA GLY A 179 31.76 -21.41 16.80
C GLY A 179 32.61 -20.15 16.99
N PHE A 180 32.48 -19.15 16.10
CA PHE A 180 33.12 -17.85 16.27
C PHE A 180 32.67 -17.16 17.56
N GLY A 181 31.37 -17.15 17.84
CA GLY A 181 30.83 -16.58 19.07
C GLY A 181 31.36 -17.26 20.33
N GLU A 182 31.53 -18.59 20.30
CA GLU A 182 32.08 -19.37 21.41
C GLU A 182 33.57 -19.06 21.66
N ARG A 183 34.40 -19.01 20.61
CA ARG A 183 35.83 -18.67 20.73
C ARG A 183 36.04 -17.27 21.30
N VAL A 184 35.29 -16.29 20.80
CA VAL A 184 35.36 -14.91 21.32
C VAL A 184 34.89 -14.85 22.76
N ALA A 185 33.81 -15.55 23.13
CA ALA A 185 33.32 -15.62 24.50
C ALA A 185 34.25 -16.39 25.45
N ALA A 186 35.13 -17.26 24.92
CA ALA A 186 36.18 -17.95 25.66
C ALA A 186 37.46 -17.10 25.85
N GLY A 187 37.50 -15.88 25.29
CA GLY A 187 38.57 -14.91 25.52
C GLY A 187 39.31 -14.46 24.27
N ASP A 188 39.04 -15.01 23.08
CA ASP A 188 39.72 -14.59 21.85
C ASP A 188 39.09 -13.31 21.24
N LEU A 189 39.19 -12.20 21.97
CA LEU A 189 38.79 -10.88 21.45
C LEU A 189 39.65 -10.44 20.26
N ALA A 190 40.86 -10.98 20.12
CA ALA A 190 41.75 -10.69 19.00
C ALA A 190 41.18 -11.23 17.68
N GLU A 191 40.48 -12.37 17.68
CA GLU A 191 39.76 -12.87 16.51
C GLU A 191 38.67 -11.90 16.03
N ALA A 192 37.87 -11.36 16.95
CA ALA A 192 36.84 -10.38 16.60
C ALA A 192 37.43 -9.08 16.03
N ARG A 193 38.59 -8.64 16.55
CA ARG A 193 39.32 -7.48 16.01
C ARG A 193 39.83 -7.76 14.59
N ARG A 194 40.36 -8.95 14.33
CA ARG A 194 40.82 -9.36 12.98
C ARG A 194 39.67 -9.40 11.98
N VAL A 195 38.51 -9.94 12.37
CA VAL A 195 37.31 -9.97 11.52
C VAL A 195 36.85 -8.56 11.14
N LEU A 196 36.82 -7.63 12.11
CA LEU A 196 36.44 -6.24 11.84
C LEU A 196 37.45 -5.52 10.93
N ALA A 197 38.75 -5.59 11.24
CA ALA A 197 39.79 -4.96 10.42
C ALA A 197 39.81 -5.51 9.00
N ARG A 198 39.64 -6.84 8.85
CA ARG A 198 39.54 -7.46 7.53
C ARG A 198 38.34 -6.96 6.73
N ALA A 199 37.21 -6.76 7.39
CA ALA A 199 36.04 -6.19 6.74
C ALA A 199 36.29 -4.77 6.27
N GLU A 200 36.93 -3.92 7.08
CA GLU A 200 37.31 -2.55 6.68
C GLU A 200 38.17 -2.55 5.40
N ASP A 201 39.19 -3.41 5.34
CA ASP A 201 40.02 -3.59 4.15
C ASP A 201 39.20 -4.10 2.94
N ASP A 202 38.34 -5.10 3.16
CA ASP A 202 37.53 -5.69 2.11
C ASP A 202 36.49 -4.71 1.55
N PHE A 203 35.92 -3.83 2.38
CA PHE A 203 35.05 -2.73 1.94
C PHE A 203 35.83 -1.64 1.20
N ALA A 204 37.07 -1.35 1.60
CA ALA A 204 37.91 -0.37 0.92
C ALA A 204 38.36 -0.85 -0.47
N ALA A 205 38.58 -2.16 -0.63
CA ALA A 205 39.01 -2.76 -1.89
C ALA A 205 37.85 -3.20 -2.81
N ALA A 206 36.63 -3.35 -2.28
CA ALA A 206 35.49 -3.82 -3.04
C ALA A 206 35.00 -2.82 -4.09
N ARG A 207 34.60 -3.33 -5.25
CA ARG A 207 33.74 -2.60 -6.20
C ARG A 207 32.29 -2.80 -5.81
N THR A 208 31.47 -1.77 -5.99
CA THR A 208 30.05 -1.77 -5.65
C THR A 208 29.19 -1.38 -6.84
N PRO A 209 28.04 -2.06 -7.06
CA PRO A 209 27.01 -1.61 -7.99
C PRO A 209 26.07 -0.56 -7.36
N LEU A 210 26.21 -0.29 -6.06
CA LEU A 210 25.33 0.64 -5.35
C LEU A 210 25.58 2.07 -5.83
N PRO A 211 24.52 2.90 -5.93
CA PRO A 211 24.66 4.30 -6.30
C PRO A 211 25.32 5.10 -5.17
N ASP A 212 25.78 6.32 -5.48
CA ASP A 212 26.35 7.23 -4.49
C ASP A 212 25.29 7.71 -3.48
N GLU A 213 24.06 7.95 -3.95
CA GLU A 213 22.92 8.39 -3.14
C GLU A 213 21.70 7.47 -3.35
N PRO A 214 20.83 7.31 -2.33
CA PRO A 214 19.60 6.56 -2.48
C PRO A 214 18.59 7.32 -3.35
N ASP A 215 17.71 6.59 -4.02
CA ASP A 215 16.61 7.13 -4.82
C ASP A 215 15.47 7.58 -3.91
N ARG A 216 15.62 8.80 -3.38
CA ARG A 216 14.66 9.40 -2.45
C ARG A 216 13.31 9.69 -3.10
N ASP A 217 13.28 10.05 -4.38
CA ASP A 217 12.04 10.38 -5.07
C ASP A 217 11.12 9.16 -5.17
N ARG A 218 11.70 7.98 -5.43
CA ARG A 218 10.96 6.72 -5.44
C ARG A 218 10.45 6.32 -4.07
N VAL A 219 11.25 6.52 -3.01
CA VAL A 219 10.83 6.28 -1.62
C VAL A 219 9.71 7.25 -1.21
N GLU A 220 9.83 8.52 -1.57
CA GLU A 220 8.83 9.56 -1.29
C GLU A 220 7.52 9.27 -2.02
N SER A 221 7.59 8.86 -3.29
CA SER A 221 6.42 8.45 -4.08
C SER A 221 5.67 7.30 -3.40
N TRP A 222 6.38 6.26 -2.94
CA TRP A 222 5.76 5.17 -2.18
C TRP A 222 5.10 5.68 -0.89
N LEU A 223 5.75 6.58 -0.17
CA LEU A 223 5.17 7.15 1.04
C LEU A 223 3.90 7.97 0.73
N HIS A 224 3.88 8.72 -0.36
CA HIS A 224 2.69 9.42 -0.83
C HIS A 224 1.54 8.45 -1.14
N ASP A 225 1.81 7.32 -1.80
CA ASP A 225 0.80 6.29 -2.06
C ASP A 225 0.26 5.69 -0.76
N VAL A 226 1.13 5.45 0.23
CA VAL A 226 0.72 5.04 1.57
C VAL A 226 -0.20 6.09 2.20
N ARG A 227 0.14 7.39 2.12
CA ARG A 227 -0.69 8.46 2.69
C ARG A 227 -2.03 8.61 1.96
N ALA A 228 -2.06 8.51 0.65
CA ALA A 228 -3.29 8.56 -0.13
C ALA A 228 -4.23 7.40 0.22
N ALA A 229 -3.69 6.18 0.34
CA ALA A 229 -4.47 4.99 0.67
C ALA A 229 -5.06 5.02 2.10
N HIS A 230 -4.40 5.68 3.04
CA HIS A 230 -4.80 5.73 4.45
C HIS A 230 -5.42 7.08 4.86
N LEU A 231 -5.72 7.95 3.89
CA LEU A 231 -6.59 9.10 4.11
C LEU A 231 -8.04 8.60 4.14
N ALA A 232 -8.66 8.66 5.31
CA ALA A 232 -10.04 8.21 5.49
C ALA A 232 -10.96 8.86 4.45
N ARG A 233 -11.59 8.04 3.61
CA ARG A 233 -12.71 8.50 2.77
C ARG A 233 -13.96 8.58 3.66
N PRO A 234 -14.82 9.61 3.52
CA PRO A 234 -16.01 9.75 4.35
C PRO A 234 -16.86 8.48 4.37
N ALA A 235 -17.34 8.10 5.55
CA ALA A 235 -17.90 6.77 5.84
C ALA A 235 -19.32 6.49 5.30
N ALA A 236 -19.88 7.32 4.40
CA ALA A 236 -21.21 7.08 3.83
C ALA A 236 -21.14 6.92 2.31
N ARG A 237 -20.99 5.68 1.85
CA ARG A 237 -21.18 5.33 0.43
C ARG A 237 -22.68 5.34 0.09
N GLY A 238 -23.21 6.50 -0.30
CA GLY A 238 -24.51 6.59 -0.95
C GLY A 238 -24.56 5.85 -2.30
N LEU A 239 -25.75 5.44 -2.73
CA LEU A 239 -26.02 4.86 -4.06
C LEU A 239 -26.78 5.89 -4.90
N TYR A 240 -26.23 6.24 -6.06
CA TYR A 240 -26.83 7.19 -6.99
C TYR A 240 -27.23 6.50 -8.29
N LEU A 241 -28.43 6.81 -8.76
CA LEU A 241 -28.88 6.41 -10.09
C LEU A 241 -28.65 7.56 -11.06
N VAL A 242 -28.12 7.26 -12.23
CA VAL A 242 -27.77 8.27 -13.23
C VAL A 242 -28.40 7.88 -14.57
N ASP A 243 -29.32 8.71 -15.04
CA ASP A 243 -29.84 8.60 -16.41
C ASP A 243 -28.79 9.04 -17.45
N LEU A 244 -28.99 8.64 -18.71
CA LEU A 244 -28.13 9.01 -19.83
C LEU A 244 -28.68 10.18 -20.66
N ASP A 245 -29.74 9.96 -21.43
CA ASP A 245 -30.22 10.90 -22.46
C ASP A 245 -30.90 12.12 -21.84
N GLY A 246 -30.32 13.31 -22.07
CA GLY A 246 -30.76 14.55 -21.45
C GLY A 246 -30.15 14.79 -20.06
N THR A 247 -29.46 13.79 -19.51
CA THR A 247 -28.80 13.85 -18.19
C THR A 247 -27.28 13.98 -18.29
N VAL A 248 -26.55 12.90 -18.61
CA VAL A 248 -25.09 12.98 -18.88
C VAL A 248 -24.77 13.11 -20.36
N ALA A 249 -25.68 12.69 -21.23
CA ALA A 249 -25.51 12.67 -22.68
C ALA A 249 -26.56 13.57 -23.34
N LEU A 250 -26.11 14.58 -24.08
CA LEU A 250 -26.96 15.45 -24.88
C LEU A 250 -26.88 15.04 -26.34
N ARG A 251 -28.01 15.11 -27.03
CA ARG A 251 -28.00 15.03 -28.50
C ARG A 251 -27.36 16.31 -29.04
N GLN A 252 -26.67 16.20 -30.17
CA GLN A 252 -26.04 17.33 -30.82
C GLN A 252 -27.07 18.43 -31.16
N ASP A 253 -26.70 19.69 -30.97
CA ASP A 253 -27.50 20.85 -31.39
C ASP A 253 -27.07 21.26 -32.81
N THR A 254 -27.40 20.41 -33.78
CA THR A 254 -27.11 20.63 -35.21
C THR A 254 -28.28 20.20 -36.08
N ASP A 255 -28.27 20.61 -37.36
CA ASP A 255 -29.29 20.22 -38.35
C ASP A 255 -29.36 18.70 -38.59
N ASP A 256 -28.31 17.94 -38.24
CA ASP A 256 -28.25 16.47 -38.31
C ASP A 256 -28.32 15.83 -36.91
N VAL A 257 -29.25 16.30 -36.08
CA VAL A 257 -29.49 15.71 -34.76
C VAL A 257 -30.13 14.32 -34.89
N ARG A 258 -29.56 13.33 -34.21
CA ARG A 258 -30.16 11.98 -34.17
C ARG A 258 -31.56 12.02 -33.55
N SER A 259 -32.44 11.15 -34.05
CA SER A 259 -33.73 10.90 -33.38
C SER A 259 -33.52 10.32 -31.98
N PRO A 260 -34.38 10.63 -30.99
CA PRO A 260 -34.31 10.01 -29.67
C PRO A 260 -34.31 8.48 -29.68
N TYR A 261 -34.90 7.86 -30.71
CA TYR A 261 -35.01 6.41 -30.86
C TYR A 261 -34.01 5.81 -31.87
N ASP A 262 -33.11 6.62 -32.43
CA ASP A 262 -32.03 6.12 -33.29
C ASP A 262 -30.85 5.64 -32.44
N TRP A 263 -30.91 4.36 -32.08
CA TRP A 263 -29.91 3.71 -31.23
C TRP A 263 -28.55 3.51 -31.90
N SER A 264 -28.50 3.58 -33.24
CA SER A 264 -27.26 3.36 -33.98
C SER A 264 -26.27 4.52 -33.84
N ARG A 265 -26.77 5.71 -33.51
CA ARG A 265 -26.01 6.98 -33.45
C ARG A 265 -25.74 7.47 -32.02
N VAL A 266 -26.01 6.67 -30.98
CA VAL A 266 -25.84 7.09 -29.57
C VAL A 266 -24.39 7.41 -29.19
N GLY A 267 -23.41 6.95 -29.97
CA GLY A 267 -21.99 7.30 -29.80
C GLY A 267 -21.66 8.73 -30.21
N GLU A 268 -22.56 9.41 -30.92
CA GLU A 268 -22.37 10.79 -31.42
C GLU A 268 -22.81 11.85 -30.40
N ASP A 269 -23.42 11.44 -29.28
CA ASP A 269 -23.87 12.36 -28.24
C ASP A 269 -22.71 13.15 -27.62
N VAL A 270 -23.00 14.39 -27.24
CA VAL A 270 -22.05 15.27 -26.56
C VAL A 270 -22.25 15.21 -25.05
N PRO A 271 -21.19 15.26 -24.24
CA PRO A 271 -21.33 15.19 -22.79
C PRO A 271 -22.02 16.44 -22.23
N HIS A 272 -22.99 16.25 -21.33
CA HIS A 272 -23.49 17.32 -20.46
C HIS A 272 -22.45 17.60 -19.36
N THR A 273 -21.40 18.35 -19.71
CA THR A 273 -20.18 18.51 -18.90
C THR A 273 -20.44 18.78 -17.41
N PRO A 274 -21.35 19.71 -17.01
CA PRO A 274 -21.60 19.95 -15.58
C PRO A 274 -22.10 18.72 -14.82
N ILE A 275 -22.88 17.85 -15.46
CA ILE A 275 -23.44 16.65 -14.82
C ILE A 275 -22.44 15.51 -14.83
N VAL A 276 -21.62 15.41 -15.88
CA VAL A 276 -20.45 14.52 -15.90
C VAL A 276 -19.49 14.84 -14.74
N GLU A 277 -19.23 16.12 -14.45
CA GLU A 277 -18.41 16.54 -13.32
C GLU A 277 -19.03 16.16 -11.97
N VAL A 278 -20.36 16.29 -11.82
CA VAL A 278 -21.07 15.81 -10.63
C VAL A 278 -20.89 14.30 -10.46
N VAL A 279 -21.06 13.50 -11.51
CA VAL A 279 -20.89 12.04 -11.45
C VAL A 279 -19.45 11.66 -11.05
N ARG A 280 -18.44 12.34 -11.61
CA ARG A 280 -17.04 12.15 -11.22
C ARG A 280 -16.79 12.52 -9.76
N ALA A 281 -17.37 13.62 -9.28
CA ALA A 281 -17.24 14.03 -7.89
C ALA A 281 -17.88 13.02 -6.93
N LEU A 282 -19.03 12.45 -7.29
CA LEU A 282 -19.69 11.40 -6.52
C LEU A 282 -18.82 10.13 -6.42
N ASP A 283 -18.28 9.67 -7.55
CA ASP A 283 -17.37 8.52 -7.60
C ASP A 283 -16.08 8.76 -6.78
N ALA A 284 -15.48 9.94 -6.93
CA ALA A 284 -14.29 10.34 -6.15
C ALA A 284 -14.56 10.37 -4.63
N ALA A 285 -15.77 10.76 -4.22
CA ALA A 285 -16.22 10.71 -2.84
C ALA A 285 -16.50 9.27 -2.33
N GLY A 286 -16.43 8.27 -3.20
CA GLY A 286 -16.65 6.85 -2.89
C GLY A 286 -18.11 6.42 -2.96
N HIS A 287 -18.98 7.21 -3.59
CA HIS A 287 -20.36 6.82 -3.82
C HIS A 287 -20.48 5.77 -4.93
N ARG A 288 -21.53 4.96 -4.86
CA ARG A 288 -21.84 3.91 -5.83
C ARG A 288 -22.70 4.51 -6.93
N ILE A 289 -22.37 4.22 -8.19
CA ILE A 289 -23.10 4.75 -9.36
C ILE A 289 -23.73 3.57 -10.12
N ILE A 290 -25.03 3.64 -10.40
CA ILE A 290 -25.70 2.76 -11.37
C ILE A 290 -26.28 3.63 -12.48
N TYR A 291 -25.92 3.34 -13.72
CA TYR A 291 -26.55 3.96 -14.88
C TYR A 291 -27.85 3.26 -15.21
N LEU A 292 -28.91 4.03 -15.46
CA LEU A 292 -30.24 3.50 -15.77
C LEU A 292 -30.86 4.29 -16.93
N SER A 293 -30.87 3.68 -18.11
CA SER A 293 -31.17 4.36 -19.37
C SER A 293 -32.42 3.82 -20.07
N GLY A 294 -33.13 4.72 -20.74
CA GLY A 294 -34.20 4.41 -21.68
C GLY A 294 -33.73 3.85 -23.03
N ARG A 295 -32.43 3.86 -23.32
CA ARG A 295 -31.86 3.29 -24.55
C ARG A 295 -32.10 1.78 -24.63
N SER A 296 -32.36 1.29 -25.84
CA SER A 296 -32.44 -0.16 -26.11
C SER A 296 -31.11 -0.84 -25.79
N GLU A 297 -31.18 -2.04 -25.22
CA GLU A 297 -30.03 -2.91 -24.93
C GLU A 297 -29.20 -3.25 -26.18
N GLU A 298 -29.77 -3.11 -27.37
CA GLU A 298 -29.08 -3.25 -28.66
C GLU A 298 -27.89 -2.29 -28.81
N CYS A 299 -27.91 -1.12 -28.17
CA CYS A 299 -26.81 -0.15 -28.20
C CYS A 299 -25.94 -0.15 -26.93
N ARG A 300 -26.02 -1.21 -26.10
CA ARG A 300 -25.25 -1.35 -24.85
C ARG A 300 -23.75 -1.16 -25.04
N ALA A 301 -23.17 -1.78 -26.07
CA ALA A 301 -21.73 -1.71 -26.32
C ALA A 301 -21.29 -0.27 -26.66
N ALA A 302 -22.00 0.39 -27.60
CA ALA A 302 -21.73 1.78 -27.97
C ALA A 302 -21.89 2.73 -26.77
N THR A 303 -22.93 2.53 -25.96
CA THR A 303 -23.19 3.31 -24.75
C THR A 303 -22.09 3.12 -23.71
N GLY A 304 -21.62 1.90 -23.48
CA GLY A 304 -20.51 1.62 -22.56
C GLY A 304 -19.20 2.27 -22.98
N VAL A 305 -18.88 2.20 -24.28
CA VAL A 305 -17.71 2.90 -24.86
C VAL A 305 -17.83 4.41 -24.67
N TRP A 306 -19.02 4.97 -24.91
CA TRP A 306 -19.28 6.39 -24.71
C TRP A 306 -19.10 6.83 -23.25
N ILE A 307 -19.64 6.06 -22.29
CA ILE A 307 -19.46 6.34 -20.85
C ILE A 307 -17.98 6.33 -20.47
N ALA A 308 -17.23 5.32 -20.94
CA ALA A 308 -15.81 5.22 -20.67
C ALA A 308 -15.02 6.41 -21.23
N ALA A 309 -15.34 6.83 -22.46
CA ALA A 309 -14.64 7.91 -23.14
C ALA A 309 -14.97 9.30 -22.57
N HIS A 310 -16.24 9.56 -22.25
CA HIS A 310 -16.72 10.91 -21.93
C HIS A 310 -16.96 11.12 -20.44
N VAL A 311 -17.49 10.13 -19.71
CA VAL A 311 -17.75 10.24 -18.27
C VAL A 311 -16.52 9.79 -17.48
N GLY A 312 -15.84 8.72 -17.90
CA GLY A 312 -14.67 8.19 -17.20
C GLY A 312 -14.99 7.52 -15.86
N VAL A 313 -16.28 7.28 -15.58
CA VAL A 313 -16.77 6.54 -14.41
C VAL A 313 -17.59 5.36 -14.92
N PRO A 314 -17.11 4.11 -14.82
CA PRO A 314 -17.79 2.95 -15.40
C PRO A 314 -19.12 2.62 -14.71
N GLY A 315 -19.26 2.96 -13.42
CA GLY A 315 -20.39 2.56 -12.59
C GLY A 315 -20.37 1.06 -12.25
N GLU A 316 -21.28 0.65 -11.35
CA GLU A 316 -21.44 -0.75 -10.94
C GLU A 316 -22.30 -1.55 -11.93
N ALA A 317 -23.22 -0.87 -12.61
CA ALA A 317 -24.09 -1.47 -13.60
C ALA A 317 -24.58 -0.43 -14.62
N LEU A 318 -24.86 -0.90 -15.83
CA LEU A 318 -25.59 -0.18 -16.87
C LEU A 318 -26.91 -0.94 -17.12
N LEU A 319 -28.01 -0.44 -16.60
CA LEU A 319 -29.36 -0.99 -16.76
C LEU A 319 -30.03 -0.30 -17.94
N MET A 320 -30.56 -1.07 -18.88
CA MET A 320 -31.08 -0.57 -20.16
C MET A 320 -32.43 -1.21 -20.50
N ARG A 321 -33.16 -0.57 -21.41
CA ARG A 321 -34.43 -1.07 -21.93
C ARG A 321 -34.22 -2.39 -22.68
N PRO A 322 -34.97 -3.46 -22.38
CA PRO A 322 -34.90 -4.69 -23.15
C PRO A 322 -35.21 -4.47 -24.64
N ALA A 323 -34.52 -5.18 -25.52
CA ALA A 323 -34.75 -5.10 -26.96
C ALA A 323 -36.23 -5.42 -27.32
N GLY A 324 -36.82 -4.61 -28.21
CA GLY A 324 -38.21 -4.73 -28.64
C GLY A 324 -39.26 -4.22 -27.63
N ASP A 325 -38.85 -3.66 -26.48
CA ASP A 325 -39.79 -3.13 -25.50
C ASP A 325 -40.09 -1.64 -25.75
N HIS A 326 -41.32 -1.36 -26.20
CA HIS A 326 -41.77 -0.02 -26.57
C HIS A 326 -42.59 0.69 -25.47
N ARG A 327 -42.65 0.15 -24.25
CA ARG A 327 -43.40 0.78 -23.16
C ARG A 327 -42.81 2.15 -22.78
N PRO A 328 -43.60 3.07 -22.19
CA PRO A 328 -43.11 4.39 -21.79
C PRO A 328 -41.90 4.30 -20.85
N ASP A 329 -41.00 5.27 -20.92
CA ASP A 329 -39.72 5.23 -20.19
C ASP A 329 -39.86 5.07 -18.68
N ARG A 330 -40.81 5.80 -18.08
CA ARG A 330 -41.19 5.64 -16.67
C ARG A 330 -41.57 4.21 -16.27
N VAL A 331 -42.17 3.43 -17.18
CA VAL A 331 -42.57 2.03 -16.92
C VAL A 331 -41.34 1.13 -16.95
N ILE A 332 -40.45 1.32 -17.93
CA ILE A 332 -39.20 0.57 -18.04
C ILE A 332 -38.28 0.84 -16.87
N LYS A 333 -38.00 2.10 -16.61
CA LYS A 333 -37.10 2.53 -15.52
C LYS A 333 -37.60 2.04 -14.16
N ARG A 334 -38.91 2.11 -13.89
CA ARG A 334 -39.53 1.54 -12.68
C ARG A 334 -39.30 0.03 -12.58
N ALA A 335 -39.56 -0.72 -13.65
CA ALA A 335 -39.38 -2.17 -13.67
C ALA A 335 -37.91 -2.58 -13.45
N LEU A 336 -36.97 -1.86 -14.07
CA LEU A 336 -35.54 -2.07 -13.88
C LEU A 336 -35.10 -1.76 -12.44
N TYR A 337 -35.58 -0.65 -11.88
CA TYR A 337 -35.31 -0.29 -10.48
C TYR A 337 -35.82 -1.36 -9.51
N GLU A 338 -37.09 -1.74 -9.61
CA GLU A 338 -37.69 -2.72 -8.70
C GLU A 338 -36.99 -4.08 -8.78
N ARG A 339 -36.56 -4.47 -9.98
CA ARG A 339 -35.91 -5.77 -10.21
C ARG A 339 -34.45 -5.78 -9.77
N PHE A 340 -33.69 -4.73 -10.04
CA PHE A 340 -32.23 -4.76 -9.96
C PHE A 340 -31.62 -3.79 -8.95
N VAL A 341 -32.31 -2.71 -8.60
CA VAL A 341 -31.76 -1.67 -7.72
C VAL A 341 -32.34 -1.77 -6.30
N ALA A 342 -33.67 -1.86 -6.17
CA ALA A 342 -34.34 -1.93 -4.88
C ALA A 342 -33.81 -3.07 -3.97
N PRO A 343 -33.45 -4.27 -4.48
CA PRO A 343 -32.86 -5.33 -3.66
C PRO A 343 -31.43 -5.03 -3.17
N VAL A 344 -30.72 -4.08 -3.79
CA VAL A 344 -29.31 -3.79 -3.53
C VAL A 344 -29.11 -2.78 -2.40
N GLY A 345 -30.14 -2.01 -2.06
CA GLY A 345 -30.13 -1.09 -0.92
C GLY A 345 -30.79 0.27 -1.22
N PRO A 346 -30.80 1.18 -0.23
CA PRO A 346 -31.42 2.48 -0.37
C PRO A 346 -30.67 3.37 -1.37
N VAL A 347 -31.42 4.02 -2.26
CA VAL A 347 -30.90 5.03 -3.18
C VAL A 347 -30.83 6.38 -2.47
N THR A 348 -29.67 7.02 -2.52
CA THR A 348 -29.41 8.35 -1.95
C THR A 348 -30.07 9.44 -2.79
N ALA A 349 -29.85 9.43 -4.09
CA ALA A 349 -30.52 10.32 -5.03
C ALA A 349 -30.48 9.75 -6.46
N VAL A 350 -31.38 10.28 -7.31
CA VAL A 350 -31.43 10.00 -8.75
C VAL A 350 -31.13 11.28 -9.52
N LEU A 351 -30.31 11.19 -10.57
CA LEU A 351 -30.11 12.23 -11.57
C LEU A 351 -30.88 11.83 -12.83
N ASP A 352 -31.88 12.62 -13.21
CA ASP A 352 -32.76 12.36 -14.36
C ASP A 352 -33.26 13.71 -14.91
N ASP A 353 -33.60 13.79 -16.19
CA ASP A 353 -34.05 15.02 -16.84
C ASP A 353 -35.57 15.05 -17.03
N ARG A 354 -36.16 13.92 -17.44
CA ARG A 354 -37.50 13.85 -18.01
C ARG A 354 -38.58 13.94 -16.93
N ALA A 355 -39.48 14.91 -17.05
CA ALA A 355 -40.49 15.23 -16.04
C ALA A 355 -41.40 14.03 -15.70
N SER A 356 -41.78 13.22 -16.70
CA SER A 356 -42.61 12.04 -16.47
C SER A 356 -41.91 10.94 -15.66
N VAL A 357 -40.58 10.82 -15.80
CA VAL A 357 -39.74 9.86 -15.07
C VAL A 357 -39.41 10.40 -13.69
N VAL A 358 -39.04 11.68 -13.59
CA VAL A 358 -38.82 12.39 -12.33
C VAL A 358 -40.05 12.32 -11.42
N ARG A 359 -41.25 12.53 -11.97
CA ARG A 359 -42.50 12.37 -11.20
C ARG A 359 -42.67 10.95 -10.67
N MET A 360 -42.37 9.93 -11.47
CA MET A 360 -42.45 8.53 -11.03
C MET A 360 -41.47 8.25 -9.88
N TRP A 361 -40.20 8.68 -9.99
CA TRP A 361 -39.22 8.52 -8.91
C TRP A 361 -39.67 9.19 -7.61
N ARG A 362 -40.19 10.42 -7.68
CA ARG A 362 -40.60 11.19 -6.51
C ARG A 362 -41.91 10.69 -5.92
N ALA A 363 -42.97 10.59 -6.73
CA ALA A 363 -44.33 10.35 -6.25
C ALA A 363 -44.60 8.85 -6.01
N ASP A 364 -44.10 7.98 -6.89
CA ASP A 364 -44.44 6.55 -6.82
C ASP A 364 -43.44 5.77 -5.97
N LEU A 365 -42.16 6.20 -5.93
CA LEU A 365 -41.07 5.49 -5.25
C LEU A 365 -40.44 6.26 -4.08
N GLY A 366 -40.86 7.50 -3.83
CA GLY A 366 -40.39 8.30 -2.70
C GLY A 366 -38.90 8.66 -2.74
N LEU A 367 -38.27 8.63 -3.91
CA LEU A 367 -36.85 8.89 -4.06
C LEU A 367 -36.56 10.40 -4.19
N THR A 368 -35.41 10.81 -3.66
CA THR A 368 -34.85 12.14 -3.93
C THR A 368 -34.35 12.18 -5.37
N VAL A 369 -34.77 13.20 -6.14
CA VAL A 369 -34.36 13.36 -7.54
C VAL A 369 -33.81 14.76 -7.76
N LEU A 370 -32.59 14.81 -8.29
CA LEU A 370 -31.97 16.00 -8.85
C LEU A 370 -32.36 16.07 -10.32
N GLN A 371 -33.33 16.92 -10.64
CA GLN A 371 -33.75 17.11 -12.03
C GLN A 371 -32.78 18.07 -12.71
N VAL A 372 -32.03 17.58 -13.69
CA VAL A 372 -30.84 18.30 -14.20
C VAL A 372 -31.11 19.23 -15.38
N ALA A 373 -32.25 19.08 -16.05
CA ALA A 373 -32.67 19.91 -17.17
C ALA A 373 -34.20 20.02 -17.24
N GLU A 374 -34.71 20.93 -18.07
CA GLU A 374 -36.12 20.96 -18.44
C GLU A 374 -36.48 19.68 -19.20
N GLY A 375 -37.63 19.08 -18.86
CA GLY A 375 -37.93 17.70 -19.25
C GLY A 375 -39.36 17.45 -19.71
N ASP A 376 -40.04 18.46 -20.25
CA ASP A 376 -41.45 18.35 -20.65
C ASP A 376 -41.60 17.72 -22.05
N PHE A 377 -41.23 16.43 -22.16
CA PHE A 377 -41.30 15.62 -23.37
C PHE A 377 -41.44 14.10 -23.10
#